data_AF-A0A165UJD6-F1
#
_entry.id   AF-A0A165UJD6-F1
#
_cell.length_a   1.000
_cell.length_b   1.000
_cell.length_c   1.000
_cell.angle_alpha   90.00
_cell.angle_beta   90.00
_cell.angle_gamma   90.00
#
_symmetry.space_group_name_H-M   'P 1'
#
loop_
_entity.id
_entity.type
_entity.pdbx_description
1 polymer ?
#
loop_
_entity_poly.entity_id
_entity_poly.type
_entity_poly.pdbx_seq_one_letter_code
_entity_poly.pdbx_strand_id
1 'polypeptide(L)' 'VTRNELADKEAKRAAKGKTSATHLLPQILRRKPLPLSVSALKQAYRTRLMKQWKKEWKQSPRYERTAAIDPKLPSKSF' A
#
# COMPACT_ATOMS: atom_id res chain seq x y z
N VAL A 1 23.90 19.47 -15.21
CA VAL A 1 24.28 18.62 -14.06
C VAL A 1 23.40 17.38 -14.09
N THR A 2 24.01 16.23 -14.37
CA THR A 2 23.37 14.91 -14.36
C THR A 2 22.79 14.64 -12.97
N ARG A 3 21.46 14.56 -12.92
CA ARG A 3 20.69 14.28 -11.69
C ARG A 3 21.03 12.87 -11.20
N ASN A 4 21.29 12.71 -9.90
CA ASN A 4 21.46 11.44 -9.16
C ASN A 4 22.80 10.69 -9.18
N GLU A 5 23.91 11.21 -9.74
CA GLU A 5 25.20 10.48 -9.68
C GLU A 5 25.69 10.19 -8.25
N LEU A 6 25.50 11.13 -7.34
CA LEU A 6 25.88 10.96 -5.94
C LEU A 6 24.99 9.90 -5.24
N ALA A 7 23.71 9.85 -5.59
CA ALA A 7 22.78 8.85 -5.08
C ALA A 7 23.15 7.44 -5.58
N ASP A 8 23.52 7.30 -6.86
CA ASP A 8 23.97 6.03 -7.43
C ASP A 8 25.29 5.54 -6.81
N LYS A 9 26.25 6.45 -6.59
CA LYS A 9 27.50 6.14 -5.87
C LYS A 9 27.22 5.60 -4.47
N GLU A 10 26.35 6.25 -3.71
CA GLU A 10 25.99 5.80 -2.37
C GLU A 10 25.18 4.48 -2.40
N ALA A 11 24.29 4.29 -3.38
CA ALA A 11 23.58 3.02 -3.56
C ALA A 11 24.54 1.85 -3.83
N LYS A 12 25.56 2.05 -4.68
CA LYS A 12 26.61 1.05 -4.95
C LYS A 12 27.44 0.74 -3.70
N ARG A 13 27.71 1.74 -2.84
CA ARG A 13 28.41 1.52 -1.56
C ARG A 13 27.56 0.72 -0.60
N ALA A 14 26.28 1.05 -0.47
CA ALA A 14 25.33 0.33 0.36
C ALA A 14 25.16 -1.13 -0.09
N ALA A 15 25.08 -1.39 -1.40
CA ALA A 15 25.01 -2.74 -1.96
C ALA A 15 26.26 -3.59 -1.65
N LYS A 16 27.42 -2.96 -1.46
CA LYS A 16 28.66 -3.60 -0.98
C LYS A 16 28.71 -3.78 0.55
N GLY A 17 27.61 -3.52 1.26
CA GLY A 17 27.50 -3.62 2.71
C GLY A 17 28.00 -2.38 3.48
N LYS A 18 28.46 -1.32 2.81
CA LYS A 18 28.89 -0.08 3.45
C LYS A 18 27.68 0.80 3.73
N THR A 19 27.13 0.72 4.94
CA THR A 19 25.95 1.47 5.36
C THR A 19 26.33 2.70 6.19
N SER A 20 25.49 3.74 6.15
CA SER A 20 25.61 4.91 7.01
C SER A 20 24.92 4.69 8.36
N ALA A 21 25.32 5.44 9.38
CA ALA A 21 24.71 5.37 10.69
C ALA A 21 23.21 5.73 10.63
N THR A 22 22.36 5.02 11.38
CA THR A 22 20.90 5.16 11.30
C THR A 22 20.40 6.58 11.53
N HIS A 23 21.06 7.37 12.39
CA HIS A 23 20.69 8.76 12.66
C HIS A 23 20.96 9.72 11.47
N LEU A 24 21.82 9.33 10.53
CA LEU A 24 22.11 10.08 9.30
C LEU A 24 21.12 9.78 8.17
N LEU A 25 20.37 8.67 8.27
CA LEU A 25 19.38 8.31 7.25
C LEU A 25 18.17 9.26 7.29
N PRO A 26 17.43 9.43 6.19
CA PRO A 26 16.10 10.04 6.21
C PRO A 26 15.16 9.30 7.19
N GLN A 27 14.28 10.03 7.88
CA GLN A 27 13.40 9.45 8.92
C GLN A 27 12.55 8.27 8.43
N ILE A 28 12.17 8.27 7.14
CA ILE A 28 11.43 7.18 6.51
C ILE A 28 12.22 5.87 6.44
N LEU A 29 13.56 5.95 6.38
CA LEU A 29 14.48 4.82 6.38
C LEU A 29 14.97 4.45 7.79
N ARG A 30 14.69 5.29 8.80
CA ARG A 30 15.05 5.02 10.21
C ARG A 30 14.09 4.05 10.90
N ARG A 31 12.88 3.86 10.36
CA ARG A 31 11.78 3.17 11.05
C ARG A 31 11.39 1.89 10.35
N LYS A 32 11.32 0.80 11.13
CA LYS A 32 10.76 -0.51 10.75
C LYS A 32 11.44 -1.14 9.51
N PRO A 33 11.25 -2.44 9.25
CA PRO A 33 11.58 -2.98 7.94
C PRO A 33 10.80 -2.20 6.88
N LEU A 34 11.50 -1.77 5.83
CA LEU A 34 10.86 -1.18 4.66
C LEU A 34 9.85 -2.20 4.10
N PRO A 35 8.68 -1.75 3.61
CA PRO A 35 7.77 -2.65 2.93
C PRO A 35 8.51 -3.35 1.79
N LEU A 36 8.47 -4.69 1.78
CA LEU A 36 9.17 -5.52 0.78
C LEU A 36 8.80 -5.16 -0.66
N SER A 37 7.60 -4.60 -0.88
CA SER A 37 7.19 -4.12 -2.18
C SER A 37 6.14 -3.00 -2.11
N VAL A 38 6.16 -2.15 -3.14
CA VAL A 38 5.12 -1.11 -3.35
C VAL A 38 3.74 -1.74 -3.53
N SER A 39 3.68 -2.91 -4.18
CA SER A 39 2.42 -3.64 -4.39
C SER A 39 1.81 -4.11 -3.08
N ALA A 40 2.61 -4.66 -2.16
CA ALA A 40 2.14 -5.08 -0.84
C ALA A 40 1.55 -3.91 -0.05
N LEU A 41 2.19 -2.74 -0.09
CA LEU A 41 1.69 -1.52 0.55
C LEU A 41 0.35 -1.08 -0.04
N LYS A 42 0.24 -1.04 -1.38
CA LYS A 42 -1.02 -0.72 -2.06
C LYS A 42 -2.12 -1.71 -1.71
N GLN A 43 -1.82 -3.00 -1.64
CA GLN A 43 -2.78 -4.04 -1.27
C GLN A 43 -3.27 -3.86 0.16
N ALA A 44 -2.36 -3.68 1.13
CA ALA A 44 -2.72 -3.45 2.52
C ALA A 44 -3.63 -2.22 2.69
N TYR A 45 -3.32 -1.13 1.98
CA TYR A 45 -4.15 0.06 1.96
C TYR A 45 -5.54 -0.20 1.37
N ARG A 46 -5.63 -0.87 0.20
CA ARG A 46 -6.90 -1.24 -0.43
C ARG A 46 -7.74 -2.14 0.47
N THR A 47 -7.13 -3.10 1.17
CA THR A 47 -7.84 -3.97 2.12
C THR A 47 -8.43 -3.17 3.27
N ARG A 48 -7.68 -2.22 3.84
CA ARG A 48 -8.20 -1.33 4.89
C ARG A 48 -9.34 -0.47 4.37
N LEU A 49 -9.17 0.14 3.20
CA LEU A 49 -10.17 0.99 2.57
C LEU A 49 -11.47 0.22 2.30
N MET A 50 -11.38 -0.99 1.75
CA MET A 50 -12.54 -1.83 1.46
C MET A 50 -13.28 -2.26 2.73
N LYS A 51 -12.57 -2.51 3.84
CA LYS A 51 -13.21 -2.78 5.14
C LYS A 51 -14.03 -1.59 5.62
N GLN A 52 -13.47 -0.38 5.52
CA GLN A 52 -14.16 0.84 5.92
C GLN A 52 -15.36 1.12 5.01
N TRP A 53 -15.18 1.03 3.69
CA TRP A 53 -16.24 1.17 2.70
C TRP A 53 -17.39 0.19 2.95
N LYS A 54 -17.11 -1.07 3.27
CA LYS A 54 -18.15 -2.04 3.61
C LYS A 54 -18.93 -1.64 4.86
N LYS A 55 -18.27 -1.06 5.86
CA LYS A 55 -18.93 -0.58 7.09
C LYS A 55 -19.86 0.59 6.77
N GLU A 56 -19.38 1.56 6.01
CA GLU A 56 -20.16 2.74 5.60
C GLU A 56 -21.30 2.35 4.67
N TRP A 57 -21.04 1.47 3.70
CA TRP A 57 -22.07 0.96 2.79
C TRP A 57 -23.23 0.32 3.54
N LYS A 58 -22.95 -0.52 4.54
CA LYS A 58 -23.98 -1.17 5.37
C LYS A 58 -24.90 -0.19 6.12
N GLN A 59 -24.43 1.01 6.39
CA GLN A 59 -25.22 2.04 7.08
C GLN A 59 -26.10 2.85 6.11
N SER A 60 -25.92 2.69 4.80
CA SER A 60 -26.72 3.38 3.81
C SER A 60 -28.14 2.78 3.71
N PRO A 61 -29.20 3.59 3.57
CA PRO A 61 -30.54 3.10 3.25
C PRO A 61 -30.60 2.27 1.96
N ARG A 62 -29.64 2.48 1.06
CA ARG A 62 -29.53 1.70 -0.18
C ARG A 62 -29.10 0.26 0.08
N TYR A 63 -28.31 0.02 1.13
CA TYR A 63 -27.87 -1.33 1.47
C TYR A 63 -29.05 -2.25 1.73
N GLU A 64 -30.05 -1.81 2.50
CA GLU A 64 -31.27 -2.58 2.78
C GLU A 64 -31.98 -3.02 1.51
N ARG A 65 -32.17 -2.09 0.56
CA ARG A 65 -32.80 -2.37 -0.74
C ARG A 65 -31.98 -3.35 -1.58
N THR A 66 -30.65 -3.22 -1.55
CA THR A 66 -29.76 -4.11 -2.32
C THR A 66 -29.51 -5.45 -1.64
N ALA A 67 -29.67 -5.56 -0.32
CA ALA A 67 -29.49 -6.80 0.42
C ALA A 67 -30.63 -7.81 0.16
N ALA A 68 -31.81 -7.32 -0.22
CA ALA A 68 -32.95 -8.14 -0.63
C ALA A 68 -32.81 -8.72 -2.06
N ILE A 69 -31.80 -8.30 -2.83
CA ILE A 69 -31.56 -8.79 -4.19
C ILE A 69 -30.98 -10.21 -4.12
N ASP A 70 -31.64 -11.18 -4.78
CA ASP A 70 -31.24 -12.59 -4.77
C ASP A 70 -29.80 -12.76 -5.30
N PRO A 71 -28.88 -13.35 -4.51
CA PRO A 71 -27.51 -13.60 -4.96
C PRO A 71 -27.40 -14.56 -6.16
N LYS A 72 -28.47 -15.31 -6.52
CA LYS A 72 -28.55 -16.20 -7.69
C LYS A 72 -28.87 -15.48 -9.00
N LEU A 73 -29.14 -14.16 -8.97
CA LEU A 73 -29.35 -13.39 -10.19
C LEU A 73 -28.12 -13.46 -11.11
N PRO A 74 -28.30 -13.61 -12.43
CA PRO A 74 -27.20 -13.84 -13.38
C PRO A 74 -26.28 -12.63 -13.60
N SER A 75 -26.49 -11.52 -12.89
CA SER A 75 -25.69 -10.28 -13.02
C SER A 75 -24.21 -10.43 -12.64
N LYS A 76 -23.82 -11.55 -12.02
CA LYS A 76 -22.43 -11.87 -11.65
C LYS A 76 -21.71 -12.79 -12.64
N SER A 77 -22.38 -13.20 -13.71
CA SER A 77 -21.87 -14.13 -14.71
C SER A 77 -21.99 -13.50 -16.10
N PHE A 78 -20.91 -12.86 -16.55
CA PHE A 78 -20.63 -12.60 -17.96
C PHE A 78 -19.22 -13.11 -18.26
#